data_AF-A0A0G0LYJ4-F1
#
_entry.id   AF-A0A0G0LYJ4-F1
#
_cell.length_a   1.000
_cell.length_b   1.000
_cell.length_c   1.000
_cell.angle_alpha   90.00
_cell.angle_beta   90.00
_cell.angle_gamma   90.00
#
_symmetry.space_group_name_H-M   'P 1'
#
loop_
_entity.id
_entity.type
_entity.pdbx_description
1 polymer ?
#
loop_
_entity_poly.entity_id
_entity_poly.type
_entity_poly.pdbx_seq_one_letter_code
_entity_poly.pdbx_strand_id
1 'polypeptide(L)'
;MRVGITGRYHTDDLPEIILQDISEGLTKIDDAGQVTAGLAKSWETNDNGKTWIFHLDENKFWQDGKKVSSETVQYSFENVPIERPDSSTLVFRLESPFAPFPSVVAKPTFKKGLLGTGEWRVVNLSLVGSYVERLSLVNKNGDKKVVKFYPTEERVKLAFKLGEVDAIYDLIDPKPFDKWGVVKLSQIPDLGRYVAVFFNTKVGLLGNKDFRQALSYATDKETLSYERAISPLSPLSWAYNPQVKPYSFDQERARELIKDMDLPKEQKEN
;
A
#
# COMPACT_ATOMS: atom_id res chain seq x y z
N MET A 1 -14.43 -11.27 -16.01
CA MET A 1 -13.42 -11.90 -15.11
C MET A 1 -13.87 -11.77 -13.66
N ARG A 2 -13.70 -12.82 -12.86
CA ARG A 2 -14.00 -12.86 -11.42
C ARG A 2 -12.69 -13.01 -10.65
N VAL A 3 -12.39 -12.10 -9.74
CA VAL A 3 -11.15 -12.07 -8.97
C VAL A 3 -11.47 -12.28 -7.50
N GLY A 4 -10.74 -13.17 -6.85
CA GLY A 4 -10.74 -13.33 -5.40
C GLY A 4 -9.58 -12.57 -4.77
N ILE A 5 -9.83 -11.89 -3.65
CA ILE A 5 -8.81 -11.23 -2.83
C ILE A 5 -8.99 -11.67 -1.38
N THR A 6 -7.88 -11.98 -0.71
CA THR A 6 -7.86 -12.31 0.71
C THR A 6 -7.90 -11.03 1.54
N GLY A 7 -8.77 -10.98 2.55
CA GLY A 7 -8.86 -9.88 3.50
C GLY A 7 -10.29 -9.47 3.83
N ARG A 8 -10.40 -8.54 4.77
CA ARG A 8 -11.66 -7.88 5.13
C ARG A 8 -11.47 -6.38 4.96
N TYR A 9 -12.33 -5.79 4.15
CA TYR A 9 -12.23 -4.39 3.77
C TYR A 9 -13.59 -3.73 3.93
N HIS A 10 -13.61 -2.50 4.39
CA HIS A 10 -14.66 -1.51 4.26
C HIS A 10 -14.53 -0.76 2.91
N THR A 11 -15.41 0.19 2.66
CA THR A 11 -15.40 0.95 1.41
C THR A 11 -14.27 2.00 1.34
N ASP A 12 -13.72 2.38 2.49
CA ASP A 12 -12.70 3.42 2.66
C ASP A 12 -11.27 2.87 2.82
N ASP A 13 -11.11 1.55 2.89
CA ASP A 13 -9.83 0.85 3.08
C ASP A 13 -9.60 -0.28 2.04
N LEU A 14 -10.30 -0.26 0.90
CA LEU A 14 -10.14 -1.24 -0.18
C LEU A 14 -8.66 -1.36 -0.63
N PRO A 15 -8.23 -2.53 -1.17
CA PRO A 15 -6.87 -2.69 -1.66
C PRO A 15 -6.49 -1.64 -2.72
N GLU A 16 -5.25 -1.16 -2.66
CA GLU A 16 -4.75 -0.09 -3.55
C GLU A 16 -4.95 -0.44 -5.04
N ILE A 17 -4.68 -1.68 -5.44
CA ILE A 17 -4.89 -2.15 -6.82
C ILE A 17 -6.34 -1.98 -7.30
N ILE A 18 -7.32 -2.09 -6.39
CA ILE A 18 -8.73 -1.87 -6.71
C ILE A 18 -9.04 -0.37 -6.73
N LEU A 19 -8.48 0.41 -5.80
CA LEU A 19 -8.69 1.85 -5.76
C LEU A 19 -8.14 2.54 -7.02
N GLN A 20 -6.94 2.16 -7.47
CA GLN A 20 -6.29 2.70 -8.66
C GLN A 20 -6.98 2.31 -9.97
N ASP A 21 -7.63 1.13 -10.01
CA ASP A 21 -8.49 0.74 -11.13
C ASP A 21 -9.72 1.67 -11.26
N ILE A 22 -10.23 2.17 -10.13
CA ILE A 22 -11.52 2.89 -10.06
C ILE A 22 -11.35 4.41 -10.09
N SER A 23 -10.26 4.95 -9.53
CA SER A 23 -10.01 6.40 -9.49
C SER A 23 -8.54 6.75 -9.38
N GLU A 24 -8.23 8.04 -9.48
CA GLU A 24 -6.89 8.60 -9.28
C GLU A 24 -6.91 9.70 -8.21
N GLY A 25 -5.74 10.00 -7.63
CA GLY A 25 -5.54 11.12 -6.71
C GLY A 25 -5.34 12.45 -7.41
N LEU A 26 -5.04 13.52 -6.67
CA LEU A 26 -4.60 14.79 -7.28
C LEU A 26 -3.29 14.59 -8.05
N THR A 27 -2.44 13.74 -7.51
CA THR A 27 -1.18 13.28 -8.12
C THR A 27 -1.24 11.77 -8.30
N LYS A 28 -0.17 11.21 -8.87
CA LYS A 28 0.07 9.77 -8.96
C LYS A 28 1.50 9.45 -8.54
N ILE A 29 1.75 8.21 -8.19
CA ILE A 29 3.10 7.66 -8.06
C ILE A 29 3.32 6.76 -9.27
N ASP A 30 4.37 7.02 -10.05
CA ASP A 30 4.74 6.17 -11.18
C ASP A 30 5.56 4.95 -10.74
N ASP A 31 5.91 4.08 -11.69
CA ASP A 31 6.70 2.88 -11.45
C ASP A 31 8.12 3.18 -10.93
N ALA A 32 8.60 4.42 -11.07
CA ALA A 32 9.87 4.88 -10.52
C ALA A 32 9.71 5.54 -9.14
N GLY A 33 8.53 5.45 -8.52
CA GLY A 33 8.24 6.04 -7.22
C GLY A 33 8.16 7.57 -7.22
N GLN A 34 8.09 8.20 -8.40
CA GLN A 34 8.04 9.65 -8.55
C GLN A 34 6.61 10.17 -8.57
N VAL A 35 6.42 11.36 -8.00
CA VAL A 35 5.11 12.02 -8.03
C VAL A 35 4.89 12.62 -9.42
N THR A 36 3.80 12.21 -10.07
CA THR A 36 3.37 12.66 -11.40
C THR A 36 1.95 13.21 -11.37
N ALA A 37 1.50 13.79 -12.49
CA ALA A 37 0.17 14.40 -12.62
C ALA A 37 -0.96 13.37 -12.50
N GLY A 38 -1.99 13.70 -11.70
CA GLY A 38 -3.21 12.91 -11.52
C GLY A 38 -4.43 13.69 -12.00
N LEU A 39 -5.35 14.01 -11.10
CA LEU A 39 -6.43 14.98 -11.35
C LEU A 39 -5.91 16.42 -11.46
N ALA A 40 -4.77 16.72 -10.84
CA ALA A 40 -4.05 17.97 -10.99
C ALA A 40 -2.99 17.87 -12.09
N LYS A 41 -2.94 18.88 -12.97
CA LYS A 41 -1.92 19.01 -14.02
C LYS A 41 -0.60 19.57 -13.47
N SER A 42 -0.67 20.35 -12.39
CA SER A 42 0.48 20.95 -11.74
C SER A 42 0.18 21.27 -10.28
N TRP A 43 1.23 21.45 -9.51
CA TRP A 43 1.17 21.89 -8.12
C TRP A 43 2.42 22.70 -7.77
N GLU A 44 2.29 23.58 -6.77
CA GLU A 44 3.36 24.44 -6.32
C GLU A 44 3.26 24.72 -4.82
N THR A 45 4.35 25.24 -4.25
CA THR A 45 4.41 25.74 -2.88
C THR A 45 5.20 27.04 -2.86
N ASN A 46 4.76 28.00 -2.03
CA ASN A 46 5.34 29.34 -1.95
C ASN A 46 5.97 29.66 -0.57
N ASP A 47 5.91 28.73 0.37
CA ASP A 47 6.28 28.93 1.77
C ASP A 47 7.02 27.72 2.37
N ASN A 48 7.84 27.08 1.54
CA ASN A 48 8.64 25.89 1.87
C ASN A 48 7.79 24.67 2.27
N GLY A 49 6.62 24.48 1.65
CA GLY A 49 5.81 23.28 1.84
C GLY A 49 4.85 23.34 3.02
N LYS A 50 4.46 24.54 3.48
CA LYS A 50 3.32 24.72 4.40
C LYS A 50 2.02 24.97 3.67
N THR A 51 2.07 25.58 2.50
CA THR A 51 0.95 25.82 1.60
C THR A 51 1.23 25.09 0.29
N TRP A 52 0.31 24.21 -0.08
CA TRP A 52 0.35 23.50 -1.36
C TRP A 52 -0.85 23.88 -2.22
N ILE A 53 -0.58 24.35 -3.43
CA ILE A 53 -1.57 24.78 -4.39
C ILE A 53 -1.61 23.76 -5.52
N PHE A 54 -2.77 23.17 -5.79
CA PHE A 54 -2.98 22.19 -6.86
C PHE A 54 -3.92 22.76 -7.92
N HIS A 55 -3.49 22.69 -9.18
CA HIS A 55 -4.28 23.13 -10.32
C HIS A 55 -4.84 21.91 -11.06
N LEU A 56 -6.17 21.81 -11.10
CA LEU A 56 -6.88 20.72 -11.74
C LEU A 56 -6.69 20.73 -13.27
N ASP A 57 -6.64 19.52 -13.84
CA ASP A 57 -6.70 19.32 -15.28
C ASP A 57 -8.16 19.43 -15.76
N GLU A 58 -8.39 20.35 -16.68
CA GLU A 58 -9.72 20.62 -17.23
C GLU A 58 -10.26 19.51 -18.12
N ASN A 59 -9.42 18.57 -18.54
CA ASN A 59 -9.83 17.43 -19.35
C ASN A 59 -10.25 16.22 -18.49
N LYS A 60 -10.33 16.39 -17.17
CA LYS A 60 -10.73 15.33 -16.24
C LYS A 60 -12.23 15.33 -16.00
N PHE A 61 -12.81 14.14 -16.12
CA PHE A 61 -14.23 13.88 -15.92
C PHE A 61 -14.42 12.73 -14.95
N TRP A 62 -15.40 12.88 -14.08
CA TRP A 62 -15.94 11.79 -13.30
C TRP A 62 -16.59 10.75 -14.24
N GLN A 63 -16.71 9.52 -13.76
CA GLN A 63 -17.37 8.43 -14.47
C GLN A 63 -18.87 8.67 -14.76
N ASP A 64 -19.51 9.69 -14.16
CA ASP A 64 -20.86 10.16 -14.51
C ASP A 64 -20.87 11.24 -15.62
N GLY A 65 -19.72 11.55 -16.21
CA GLY A 65 -19.56 12.53 -17.28
C GLY A 65 -19.47 13.99 -16.80
N LYS A 66 -19.58 14.25 -15.48
CA LYS A 66 -19.41 15.61 -14.96
C LYS A 66 -17.92 15.98 -14.89
N LYS A 67 -17.59 17.23 -15.23
CA LYS A 67 -16.22 17.77 -15.12
C LYS A 67 -15.75 17.68 -13.66
N VAL A 68 -14.49 17.33 -13.45
CA VAL A 68 -13.87 17.40 -12.13
C VAL A 68 -13.68 18.86 -11.74
N SER A 69 -14.05 19.20 -10.51
CA SER A 69 -13.83 20.52 -9.90
C SER A 69 -13.35 20.41 -8.45
N SER A 70 -12.79 21.49 -7.93
CA SER A 70 -12.28 21.60 -6.55
C SER A 70 -13.32 21.21 -5.50
N GLU A 71 -14.60 21.49 -5.74
CA GLU A 71 -15.72 21.15 -4.87
C GLU A 71 -16.08 19.65 -4.88
N THR A 72 -15.77 18.96 -5.98
CA THR A 72 -16.06 17.53 -6.13
C THR A 72 -14.94 16.63 -5.62
N VAL A 73 -13.72 17.17 -5.51
CA VAL A 73 -12.55 16.47 -5.00
C VAL A 73 -12.62 16.45 -3.47
N GLN A 74 -12.68 15.23 -2.91
CA GLN A 74 -12.84 15.03 -1.48
C GLN A 74 -11.53 14.53 -0.87
N TYR A 75 -10.95 15.35 0.00
CA TYR A 75 -9.90 14.98 0.94
C TYR A 75 -10.31 15.44 2.33
N SER A 76 -9.89 14.68 3.33
CA SER A 76 -10.03 15.04 4.73
C SER A 76 -8.74 14.66 5.43
N PHE A 77 -8.06 15.65 5.98
CA PHE A 77 -6.83 15.52 6.71
C PHE A 77 -7.02 16.25 8.04
N GLU A 78 -6.57 15.64 9.13
CA GLU A 78 -6.66 16.23 10.44
C GLU A 78 -5.82 17.51 10.49
N ASN A 79 -6.41 18.62 10.96
CA ASN A 79 -5.78 19.93 11.08
C ASN A 79 -5.17 20.51 9.79
N VAL A 80 -5.67 20.12 8.61
CA VAL A 80 -5.25 20.70 7.33
C VAL A 80 -6.46 21.35 6.65
N PRO A 81 -6.65 22.67 6.78
CA PRO A 81 -7.66 23.39 6.03
C PRO A 81 -7.45 23.27 4.53
N ILE A 82 -8.55 23.12 3.79
CA ILE A 82 -8.58 23.07 2.33
C ILE A 82 -9.39 24.26 1.82
N GLU A 83 -8.73 25.23 1.20
CA GLU A 83 -9.37 26.36 0.52
C GLU A 83 -9.61 26.00 -0.95
N ARG A 84 -10.70 26.54 -1.50
CA ARG A 84 -11.12 26.35 -2.90
C ARG A 84 -11.39 27.71 -3.53
N PRO A 85 -10.34 28.45 -3.94
CA PRO A 85 -10.48 29.81 -4.45
C PRO A 85 -11.37 29.89 -5.71
N ASP A 86 -11.35 28.82 -6.51
CA ASP A 86 -12.11 28.66 -7.74
C ASP A 86 -12.36 27.17 -8.03
N SER A 87 -13.09 26.88 -9.11
CA SER A 87 -13.48 25.52 -9.49
C SER A 87 -12.32 24.61 -9.91
N SER A 88 -11.12 25.14 -10.14
CA SER A 88 -9.94 24.46 -10.67
C SER A 88 -8.75 24.45 -9.71
N THR A 89 -8.89 25.04 -8.52
CA THR A 89 -7.77 25.20 -7.57
C THR A 89 -8.12 24.63 -6.20
N LEU A 90 -7.23 23.81 -5.64
CA LEU A 90 -7.27 23.41 -4.22
C LEU A 90 -6.02 23.92 -3.52
N VAL A 91 -6.18 24.50 -2.33
CA VAL A 91 -5.07 24.98 -1.51
C VAL A 91 -5.11 24.28 -0.16
N PHE A 92 -4.06 23.55 0.18
CA PHE A 92 -3.89 22.86 1.46
C PHE A 92 -2.96 23.66 2.36
N ARG A 93 -3.37 23.91 3.61
CA ARG A 93 -2.54 24.59 4.63
C ARG A 93 -2.14 23.63 5.74
N LEU A 94 -0.84 23.43 5.88
CA LEU A 94 -0.23 22.53 6.83
C LEU A 94 0.30 23.30 8.04
N GLU A 95 0.27 22.67 9.21
CA GLU A 95 0.82 23.25 10.45
C GLU A 95 2.34 23.42 10.39
N SER A 96 3.03 22.53 9.67
CA SER A 96 4.47 22.50 9.52
C SER A 96 4.88 22.15 8.08
N PRO A 97 6.11 22.52 7.66
CA PRO A 97 6.62 22.17 6.33
C PRO A 97 6.60 20.65 6.10
N PHE A 98 5.96 20.21 5.03
CA PHE A 98 5.94 18.80 4.64
C PHE A 98 6.15 18.65 3.13
N ALA A 99 7.41 18.52 2.73
CA ALA A 99 7.81 18.37 1.32
C ALA A 99 7.13 17.17 0.61
N PRO A 100 6.91 16.00 1.25
CA PRO A 100 6.26 14.87 0.61
C PRO A 100 4.74 15.00 0.44
N PHE A 101 4.09 16.13 0.75
CA PHE A 101 2.63 16.26 0.66
C PHE A 101 2.03 15.84 -0.71
N PRO A 102 2.68 16.10 -1.86
CA PRO A 102 2.20 15.60 -3.14
C PRO A 102 2.06 14.07 -3.22
N SER A 103 2.81 13.28 -2.45
CA SER A 103 2.60 11.82 -2.42
C SER A 103 1.39 11.40 -1.58
N VAL A 104 0.99 12.22 -0.61
CA VAL A 104 -0.19 11.94 0.24
C VAL A 104 -1.48 12.08 -0.55
N VAL A 105 -1.56 13.13 -1.39
CA VAL A 105 -2.71 13.35 -2.28
C VAL A 105 -2.65 12.50 -3.56
N ALA A 106 -1.74 11.53 -3.63
CA ALA A 106 -1.75 10.51 -4.67
C ALA A 106 -2.81 9.43 -4.40
N LYS A 107 -3.29 9.34 -3.14
CA LYS A 107 -4.38 8.45 -2.76
C LYS A 107 -5.63 8.75 -3.59
N PRO A 108 -6.26 7.75 -4.23
CA PRO A 108 -7.46 7.95 -5.03
C PRO A 108 -8.60 8.63 -4.27
N THR A 109 -9.27 9.57 -4.93
CA THR A 109 -10.45 10.28 -4.39
C THR A 109 -11.72 9.85 -5.14
N PHE A 110 -12.86 9.90 -4.45
CA PHE A 110 -14.13 9.41 -4.97
C PHE A 110 -15.27 10.35 -4.60
N LYS A 111 -16.28 10.41 -5.46
CA LYS A 111 -17.62 10.83 -5.07
C LYS A 111 -18.36 9.67 -4.38
N LYS A 112 -19.51 9.98 -3.79
CA LYS A 112 -20.38 9.01 -3.12
C LYS A 112 -20.59 7.76 -3.98
N GLY A 113 -20.43 6.59 -3.35
CA GLY A 113 -20.63 5.29 -4.00
C GLY A 113 -19.44 4.82 -4.86
N LEU A 114 -18.21 5.21 -4.51
CA LEU A 114 -16.98 4.84 -5.24
C LEU A 114 -16.99 5.31 -6.70
N LEU A 115 -17.59 6.47 -6.95
CA LEU A 115 -17.63 7.07 -8.28
C LEU A 115 -16.34 7.85 -8.49
N GLY A 116 -15.44 7.26 -9.28
CA GLY A 116 -14.09 7.77 -9.52
C GLY A 116 -13.91 8.36 -10.91
N THR A 117 -12.64 8.44 -11.33
CA THR A 117 -12.20 8.88 -12.66
C THR A 117 -11.44 7.80 -13.44
N GLY A 118 -11.25 6.63 -12.85
CA GLY A 118 -10.47 5.52 -13.40
C GLY A 118 -11.18 4.77 -14.51
N GLU A 119 -10.51 3.74 -15.03
CA GLU A 119 -11.02 2.91 -16.13
C GLU A 119 -12.25 2.10 -15.72
N TRP A 120 -12.26 1.60 -14.48
CA TRP A 120 -13.27 0.69 -13.96
C TRP A 120 -14.29 1.42 -13.09
N ARG A 121 -15.57 1.38 -13.47
CA ARG A 121 -16.66 1.98 -12.69
C ARG A 121 -17.36 0.93 -11.85
N VAL A 122 -17.58 1.22 -10.57
CA VAL A 122 -18.42 0.40 -9.68
C VAL A 122 -19.88 0.49 -10.11
N VAL A 123 -20.47 -0.66 -10.45
CA VAL A 123 -21.90 -0.78 -10.80
C VAL A 123 -22.72 -1.45 -9.71
N ASN A 124 -22.09 -2.26 -8.86
CA ASN A 124 -22.74 -2.90 -7.73
C ASN A 124 -21.72 -3.14 -6.60
N LEU A 125 -22.15 -2.91 -5.37
CA LEU A 125 -21.40 -3.13 -4.13
C LEU A 125 -22.29 -3.97 -3.22
N SER A 126 -21.83 -5.17 -2.82
CA SER A 126 -22.47 -5.96 -1.77
C SER A 126 -21.67 -5.88 -0.48
N LEU A 127 -22.40 -5.76 0.64
CA LEU A 127 -21.84 -5.72 1.98
C LEU A 127 -22.33 -6.90 2.81
N VAL A 128 -21.48 -7.41 3.69
CA VAL A 128 -21.84 -8.32 4.77
C VAL A 128 -21.46 -7.62 6.08
N GLY A 129 -22.47 -7.11 6.79
CA GLY A 129 -22.23 -6.15 7.87
C GLY A 129 -21.63 -4.85 7.31
N SER A 130 -20.50 -4.41 7.86
CA SER A 130 -19.74 -3.25 7.36
C SER A 130 -18.70 -3.61 6.29
N TYR A 131 -18.46 -4.90 6.04
CA TYR A 131 -17.41 -5.35 5.13
C TYR A 131 -17.91 -5.51 3.70
N VAL A 132 -17.10 -5.07 2.75
CA VAL A 132 -17.28 -5.29 1.32
C VAL A 132 -17.09 -6.77 1.01
N GLU A 133 -18.15 -7.41 0.51
CA GLU A 133 -18.11 -8.80 0.07
C GLU A 133 -17.81 -8.86 -1.43
N ARG A 134 -18.44 -7.98 -2.23
CA ARG A 134 -18.30 -7.99 -3.69
C ARG A 134 -18.37 -6.59 -4.27
N LEU A 135 -17.52 -6.35 -5.26
CA LEU A 135 -17.62 -5.26 -6.22
C LEU A 135 -17.89 -5.82 -7.61
N SER A 136 -18.87 -5.26 -8.30
CA SER A 136 -19.04 -5.46 -9.73
C SER A 136 -18.62 -4.19 -10.45
N LEU A 137 -17.72 -4.33 -11.41
CA LEU A 137 -17.07 -3.25 -12.13
C LEU A 137 -17.33 -3.39 -13.63
N VAL A 138 -17.46 -2.26 -14.31
CA VAL A 138 -17.58 -2.18 -15.77
C VAL A 138 -16.66 -1.08 -16.31
N ASN A 139 -15.90 -1.36 -17.37
CA ASN A 139 -15.10 -0.35 -18.05
C ASN A 139 -15.85 0.27 -19.25
N LYS A 140 -15.22 1.25 -19.91
CA LYS A 140 -15.82 1.94 -21.08
C LYS A 140 -16.07 1.02 -22.29
N ASN A 141 -15.34 -0.09 -22.39
CA ASN A 141 -15.49 -1.07 -23.46
C ASN A 141 -16.64 -2.06 -23.19
N GLY A 142 -17.26 -2.01 -22.01
CA GLY A 142 -18.31 -2.95 -21.59
C GLY A 142 -17.80 -4.22 -20.93
N ASP A 143 -16.49 -4.34 -20.72
CA ASP A 143 -15.89 -5.47 -20.01
C ASP A 143 -16.35 -5.48 -18.56
N LYS A 144 -16.56 -6.69 -18.02
CA LYS A 144 -17.04 -6.89 -16.65
C LYS A 144 -15.97 -7.53 -15.79
N LYS A 145 -15.69 -6.92 -14.64
CA LYS A 145 -14.83 -7.45 -13.58
C LYS A 145 -15.63 -7.59 -12.29
N VAL A 146 -15.57 -8.74 -11.63
CA VAL A 146 -16.19 -8.96 -10.33
C VAL A 146 -15.08 -9.23 -9.34
N VAL A 147 -14.96 -8.42 -8.30
CA VAL A 147 -14.00 -8.61 -7.22
C VAL A 147 -14.76 -9.16 -6.01
N LYS A 148 -14.30 -10.27 -5.44
CA LYS A 148 -14.87 -10.90 -4.26
C LYS A 148 -13.82 -10.95 -3.16
N PHE A 149 -14.18 -10.54 -1.95
CA PHE A 149 -13.30 -10.53 -0.80
C PHE A 149 -13.59 -11.73 0.10
N TYR A 150 -12.53 -12.42 0.51
CA TYR A 150 -12.61 -13.60 1.36
C TYR A 150 -11.77 -13.40 2.62
N PRO A 151 -12.31 -13.67 3.82
CA PRO A 151 -11.58 -13.42 5.06
C PRO A 151 -10.26 -14.16 5.24
N THR A 152 -10.03 -15.28 4.53
CA THR A 152 -8.82 -16.10 4.67
C THR A 152 -8.37 -16.65 3.31
N GLU A 153 -7.08 -17.03 3.22
CA GLU A 153 -6.52 -17.65 2.01
C GLU A 153 -7.22 -18.97 1.68
N GLU A 154 -7.55 -19.78 2.68
CA GLU A 154 -8.23 -21.07 2.50
C GLU A 154 -9.58 -20.88 1.82
N ARG A 155 -10.31 -19.81 2.17
CA ARG A 155 -11.62 -19.50 1.57
C ARG A 155 -11.48 -19.06 0.12
N VAL A 156 -10.53 -18.18 -0.22
CA VAL A 156 -10.33 -17.78 -1.62
C VAL A 156 -9.76 -18.93 -2.46
N LYS A 157 -8.87 -19.75 -1.89
CA LYS A 157 -8.36 -20.98 -2.53
C LYS A 157 -9.50 -21.95 -2.81
N LEU A 158 -10.42 -22.15 -1.87
CA LEU A 158 -11.62 -22.99 -2.09
C LEU A 158 -12.51 -22.40 -3.19
N ALA A 159 -12.79 -21.10 -3.15
CA ALA A 159 -13.60 -20.44 -4.17
C ALA A 159 -13.01 -20.58 -5.58
N PHE A 160 -11.69 -20.49 -5.72
CA PHE A 160 -11.00 -20.72 -6.99
C PHE A 160 -11.12 -22.18 -7.44
N LYS A 161 -10.92 -23.15 -6.53
CA LYS A 161 -11.11 -24.59 -6.82
C LYS A 161 -12.53 -24.93 -7.28
N LEU A 162 -13.53 -24.25 -6.72
CA LEU A 162 -14.95 -24.42 -7.07
C LEU A 162 -15.34 -23.64 -8.34
N GLY A 163 -14.42 -22.89 -8.96
CA GLY A 163 -14.71 -22.07 -10.14
C GLY A 163 -15.60 -20.86 -9.85
N GLU A 164 -15.67 -20.40 -8.59
CA GLU A 164 -16.41 -19.19 -8.19
C GLU A 164 -15.66 -17.90 -8.52
N VAL A 165 -14.33 -17.98 -8.64
CA VAL A 165 -13.42 -16.93 -9.12
C VAL A 165 -12.48 -17.52 -10.18
N ASP A 166 -12.09 -16.69 -11.14
CA ASP A 166 -11.22 -17.04 -12.27
C ASP A 166 -9.74 -16.76 -11.98
N ALA A 167 -9.46 -15.88 -11.02
CA ALA A 167 -8.11 -15.51 -10.59
C ALA A 167 -8.09 -15.18 -9.09
N ILE A 168 -6.93 -15.33 -8.46
CA ILE A 168 -6.68 -14.86 -7.08
C ILE A 168 -5.57 -13.83 -7.14
N TYR A 169 -5.79 -12.66 -6.55
CA TYR A 169 -4.77 -11.62 -6.39
C TYR A 169 -4.30 -11.54 -4.94
N ASP A 170 -3.07 -11.06 -4.74
CA ASP A 170 -2.41 -10.91 -3.43
C ASP A 170 -2.41 -12.22 -2.60
N LEU A 171 -2.05 -13.34 -3.24
CA LEU A 171 -1.93 -14.64 -2.60
C LEU A 171 -0.50 -14.84 -2.09
N ILE A 172 -0.34 -15.07 -0.79
CA ILE A 172 0.95 -15.24 -0.11
C ILE A 172 1.46 -16.67 -0.31
N ASP A 173 0.64 -17.67 0.04
CA ASP A 173 1.00 -19.07 -0.20
C ASP A 173 0.31 -19.60 -1.46
N PRO A 174 1.03 -19.83 -2.57
CA PRO A 174 0.42 -20.33 -3.80
C PRO A 174 0.01 -21.80 -3.72
N LYS A 175 0.39 -22.55 -2.68
CA LYS A 175 0.05 -23.97 -2.57
C LYS A 175 -1.46 -24.19 -2.43
N PRO A 176 -2.03 -25.24 -3.08
CA PRO A 176 -1.36 -26.27 -3.89
C PRO A 176 -1.27 -25.94 -5.39
N PHE A 177 -1.57 -24.71 -5.80
CA PHE A 177 -1.67 -24.33 -7.21
C PHE A 177 -0.31 -24.26 -7.92
N ASP A 178 0.78 -24.19 -7.17
CA ASP A 178 2.16 -24.36 -7.62
C ASP A 178 2.41 -25.67 -8.37
N LYS A 179 1.58 -26.69 -8.13
CA LYS A 179 1.66 -28.00 -8.77
C LYS A 179 0.58 -28.24 -9.81
N TRP A 180 -0.32 -27.28 -10.04
CA TRP A 180 -1.44 -27.44 -10.96
C TRP A 180 -1.06 -26.96 -12.36
N GLY A 181 -0.84 -27.87 -13.30
CA GLY A 181 -0.42 -27.54 -14.67
C GLY A 181 -1.41 -26.69 -15.48
N VAL A 182 -2.64 -26.50 -14.99
CA VAL A 182 -3.68 -25.65 -15.59
C VAL A 182 -3.72 -24.24 -15.00
N VAL A 183 -2.96 -23.97 -13.94
CA VAL A 183 -2.92 -22.67 -13.26
C VAL A 183 -1.66 -21.92 -13.68
N LYS A 184 -1.83 -20.71 -14.19
CA LYS A 184 -0.72 -19.79 -14.40
C LYS A 184 -0.43 -19.04 -13.10
N LEU A 185 0.74 -19.23 -12.53
CA LEU A 185 1.24 -18.42 -11.42
C LEU A 185 2.06 -17.25 -11.96
N SER A 186 1.82 -16.07 -11.41
CA SER A 186 2.61 -14.86 -11.66
C SER A 186 3.03 -14.30 -10.32
N GLN A 187 4.33 -14.17 -10.10
CA GLN A 187 4.91 -13.56 -8.91
C GLN A 187 5.52 -12.23 -9.31
N ILE A 188 5.06 -11.16 -8.67
CA ILE A 188 5.55 -9.81 -8.88
C ILE A 188 5.91 -9.28 -7.49
N PRO A 189 7.18 -8.89 -7.22
CA PRO A 189 7.54 -8.26 -5.96
C PRO A 189 6.73 -6.97 -5.74
N ASP A 190 6.00 -6.89 -4.63
CA ASP A 190 5.40 -5.63 -4.19
C ASP A 190 6.46 -4.80 -3.46
N LEU A 191 7.12 -3.91 -4.19
CA LEU A 191 8.14 -3.03 -3.65
C LEU A 191 7.57 -1.84 -2.86
N GLY A 192 6.24 -1.72 -2.76
CA GLY A 192 5.55 -0.77 -1.90
C GLY A 192 5.29 -1.30 -0.49
N ARG A 193 5.48 -2.61 -0.27
CA ARG A 193 5.27 -3.27 1.03
C ARG A 193 6.52 -4.04 1.45
N TYR A 194 6.78 -4.06 2.75
CA TYR A 194 7.82 -4.91 3.33
C TYR A 194 7.34 -5.46 4.67
N VAL A 195 7.89 -6.61 5.05
CA VAL A 195 7.67 -7.22 6.37
C VAL A 195 8.84 -6.85 7.26
N ALA A 196 8.55 -6.34 8.45
CA ALA A 196 9.56 -5.97 9.43
C ALA A 196 9.22 -6.47 10.83
N VAL A 197 10.26 -6.80 11.59
CA VAL A 197 10.19 -7.08 13.02
C VAL A 197 10.68 -5.85 13.76
N PHE A 198 9.81 -5.27 14.59
CA PHE A 198 10.14 -4.12 15.43
C PHE A 198 10.44 -4.57 16.86
N PHE A 199 11.57 -4.12 17.40
CA PHE A 199 11.90 -4.34 18.80
C PHE A 199 11.38 -3.19 19.66
N ASN A 200 10.70 -3.51 20.76
CA ASN A 200 10.38 -2.50 21.77
C ASN A 200 11.65 -2.14 22.56
N THR A 201 12.29 -1.04 22.18
CA THR A 201 13.57 -0.59 22.75
C THR A 201 13.45 -0.03 24.17
N LYS A 202 12.26 0.00 24.76
CA LYS A 202 12.03 0.50 26.12
C LYS A 202 11.95 -0.62 27.17
N VAL A 203 12.05 -1.89 26.76
CA VAL A 203 11.78 -3.04 27.64
C VAL A 203 12.97 -3.99 27.67
N GLY A 204 13.47 -4.27 28.88
CA GLY A 204 14.43 -5.34 29.16
C GLY A 204 15.66 -5.33 28.24
N LEU A 205 16.09 -6.53 27.81
CA LEU A 205 17.26 -6.71 26.96
C LEU A 205 17.11 -6.05 25.57
N LEU A 206 15.88 -5.86 25.08
CA LEU A 206 15.62 -5.23 23.79
C LEU A 206 16.01 -3.73 23.78
N GLY A 207 16.19 -3.11 24.96
CA GLY A 207 16.79 -1.78 25.06
C GLY A 207 18.28 -1.75 24.69
N ASN A 208 19.00 -2.85 24.90
CA ASN A 208 20.42 -2.95 24.55
C ASN A 208 20.59 -3.11 23.02
N LYS A 209 21.42 -2.24 22.43
CA LYS A 209 21.70 -2.22 20.99
C LYS A 209 22.36 -3.52 20.51
N ASP A 210 23.34 -4.00 21.24
CA ASP A 210 24.12 -5.18 20.86
C ASP A 210 23.22 -6.43 20.90
N PHE A 211 22.19 -6.45 21.77
CA PHE A 211 21.26 -7.56 21.88
C PHE A 211 20.36 -7.62 20.65
N ARG A 212 19.85 -6.47 20.20
CA ARG A 212 19.10 -6.38 18.93
C ARG A 212 19.96 -6.76 17.72
N GLN A 213 21.26 -6.41 17.74
CA GLN A 213 22.19 -6.82 16.69
C GLN A 213 22.41 -8.34 16.72
N ALA A 214 22.59 -8.94 17.90
CA ALA A 214 22.71 -10.38 18.05
C ALA A 214 21.48 -11.13 17.51
N LEU A 215 20.26 -10.68 17.87
CA LEU A 215 19.03 -11.24 17.30
C LEU A 215 18.98 -11.13 15.78
N SER A 216 19.45 -9.99 15.23
CA SER A 216 19.53 -9.79 13.79
C SER A 216 20.49 -10.78 13.13
N TYR A 217 21.71 -10.97 13.65
CA TYR A 217 22.67 -11.95 13.12
C TYR A 217 22.21 -13.41 13.33
N ALA A 218 21.48 -13.71 14.41
CA ALA A 218 20.97 -15.04 14.72
C ALA A 218 19.83 -15.50 13.79
N THR A 219 19.21 -14.60 13.03
CA THR A 219 18.09 -14.92 12.15
C THR A 219 18.58 -15.20 10.73
N ASP A 220 18.37 -16.43 10.26
CA ASP A 220 18.63 -16.81 8.87
C ASP A 220 17.53 -16.29 7.94
N LYS A 221 17.81 -15.15 7.31
CA LYS A 221 16.86 -14.46 6.40
C LYS A 221 16.85 -15.06 5.01
N GLU A 222 17.87 -15.83 4.63
CA GLU A 222 17.95 -16.45 3.30
C GLU A 222 17.00 -17.66 3.18
N THR A 223 16.56 -18.21 4.31
CA THR A 223 15.50 -19.24 4.36
C THR A 223 14.12 -18.68 3.99
N LEU A 224 13.94 -17.36 4.07
CA LEU A 224 12.72 -16.71 3.61
C LEU A 224 12.78 -16.68 2.08
N SER A 225 11.84 -17.37 1.42
CA SER A 225 11.78 -17.43 -0.06
C SER A 225 11.35 -16.10 -0.73
N TYR A 226 11.65 -14.97 -0.10
CA TYR A 226 11.26 -13.63 -0.50
C TYR A 226 12.49 -12.75 -0.67
N GLU A 227 12.36 -11.69 -1.48
CA GLU A 227 13.43 -10.71 -1.64
C GLU A 227 13.68 -9.96 -0.32
N ARG A 228 14.96 -9.91 0.09
CA ARG A 228 15.34 -9.32 1.37
C ARG A 228 15.34 -7.79 1.29
N ALA A 229 14.43 -7.15 2.01
CA ALA A 229 14.49 -5.71 2.26
C ALA A 229 15.69 -5.39 3.17
N ILE A 230 16.60 -4.54 2.70
CA ILE A 230 17.76 -4.05 3.49
C ILE A 230 17.53 -2.67 4.10
N SER A 231 16.48 -1.96 3.67
CA SER A 231 16.09 -0.62 4.08
C SER A 231 14.57 -0.55 4.22
N PRO A 232 14.01 0.32 5.08
CA PRO A 232 12.57 0.60 5.09
C PRO A 232 12.10 1.36 3.83
N LEU A 233 13.03 1.86 3.01
CA LEU A 233 12.72 2.51 1.74
C LEU A 233 12.75 1.49 0.60
N SER A 234 11.75 1.58 -0.27
CA SER A 234 11.66 0.81 -1.51
C SER A 234 12.91 1.01 -2.38
N PRO A 235 13.42 -0.04 -3.07
CA PRO A 235 14.48 0.10 -4.08
C PRO A 235 14.14 1.07 -5.22
N LEU A 236 12.85 1.32 -5.47
CA LEU A 236 12.38 2.29 -6.47
C LEU A 236 12.48 3.74 -5.99
N SER A 237 12.66 3.97 -4.68
CA SER A 237 12.73 5.31 -4.14
C SER A 237 14.03 6.00 -4.55
N TRP A 238 13.95 7.28 -4.97
CA TRP A 238 15.11 8.14 -5.16
C TRP A 238 16.00 8.26 -3.90
N ALA A 239 15.42 8.05 -2.72
CA ALA A 239 16.10 8.08 -1.43
C ALA A 239 16.63 6.71 -0.98
N TYR A 240 16.49 5.67 -1.82
CA TYR A 240 17.00 4.34 -1.53
C TYR A 240 18.53 4.36 -1.42
N ASN A 241 19.05 3.78 -0.33
CA ASN A 241 20.48 3.62 -0.13
C ASN A 241 20.83 2.13 -0.01
N PRO A 242 21.46 1.53 -1.04
CA PRO A 242 21.88 0.13 -0.98
C PRO A 242 23.13 -0.09 -0.11
N GLN A 243 23.83 0.97 0.30
CA GLN A 243 25.10 0.89 1.05
C GLN A 243 24.91 0.75 2.57
N VAL A 244 23.74 0.29 3.01
CA VAL A 244 23.46 0.01 4.43
C VAL A 244 24.11 -1.30 4.86
N LYS A 245 24.55 -1.38 6.13
CA LYS A 245 25.17 -2.60 6.66
C LYS A 245 24.15 -3.74 6.72
N PRO A 246 24.35 -4.86 5.99
CA PRO A 246 23.50 -6.01 6.13
C PRO A 246 23.86 -6.80 7.40
N TYR A 247 22.87 -7.05 8.26
CA TYR A 247 22.98 -8.02 9.36
C TYR A 247 22.67 -9.42 8.83
N SER A 248 23.57 -9.95 8.00
CA SER A 248 23.45 -11.30 7.42
C SER A 248 23.53 -12.37 8.50
N PHE A 249 23.11 -13.59 8.19
CA PHE A 249 23.12 -14.68 9.16
C PHE A 249 24.54 -14.99 9.61
N ASP A 250 24.79 -14.91 10.91
CA ASP A 250 26.10 -15.19 11.54
C ASP A 250 25.88 -15.58 13.02
N GLN A 251 25.79 -16.89 13.26
CA GLN A 251 25.49 -17.41 14.59
C GLN A 251 26.64 -17.21 15.58
N GLU A 252 27.90 -17.21 15.11
CA GLU A 252 29.07 -16.99 15.96
C GLU A 252 29.10 -15.55 16.43
N ARG A 253 28.93 -14.60 15.51
CA ARG A 253 28.89 -13.18 15.83
C ARG A 253 27.74 -12.84 16.77
N ALA A 254 26.57 -13.47 16.59
CA ALA A 254 25.44 -13.30 17.51
C ALA A 254 25.80 -13.75 18.95
N ARG A 255 26.48 -14.90 19.10
CA ARG A 255 26.91 -15.42 20.41
C ARG A 255 27.98 -14.56 21.06
N GLU A 256 28.94 -14.03 20.28
CA GLU A 256 29.96 -13.09 20.79
C GLU A 256 29.29 -11.86 21.41
N LEU A 257 28.38 -11.22 20.66
CA LEU A 257 27.66 -10.04 21.13
C LEU A 257 26.91 -10.32 22.44
N ILE A 258 26.27 -11.49 22.57
CA ILE A 258 25.55 -11.87 23.80
C ILE A 258 26.50 -12.15 24.97
N LYS A 259 27.64 -12.79 24.73
CA LYS A 259 28.63 -13.11 25.80
C LYS A 259 29.24 -11.86 26.40
N ASP A 260 29.50 -10.85 25.57
CA ASP A 260 30.07 -9.56 25.99
C ASP A 260 29.06 -8.71 26.79
N MET A 261 27.79 -9.13 26.87
CA MET A 261 26.80 -8.49 27.72
C MET A 261 26.90 -8.96 29.16
N ASP A 262 26.84 -8.00 30.09
CA ASP A 262 26.63 -8.25 31.50
C ASP A 262 25.16 -8.61 31.77
N LEU A 263 24.76 -9.82 31.34
CA LEU A 263 23.43 -10.36 31.57
C LEU A 263 23.35 -10.96 32.98
N PRO A 264 22.27 -10.73 33.74
CA PRO A 264 21.99 -11.46 34.97
C PRO A 264 22.02 -12.98 34.71
N LYS A 265 22.65 -13.76 35.61
CA LYS A 265 22.94 -15.19 35.43
C LYS A 265 21.73 -16.05 35.02
N GLU A 266 20.51 -15.64 35.36
CA GLU A 266 19.26 -16.35 35.05
C GLU A 266 18.82 -16.26 33.57
N GLN A 267 19.46 -15.41 32.75
CA GLN A 267 19.11 -15.19 31.34
C GLN A 267 20.17 -15.71 30.35
N LYS A 268 21.24 -16.36 30.83
CA LYS A 268 22.32 -16.90 29.99
C LYS A 268 22.12 -18.36 29.57
N GLU A 269 21.14 -19.08 30.15
CA GLU A 269 21.01 -20.55 30.02
C GLU A 269 19.76 -21.05 29.26
N ASN A 270 18.90 -20.17 28.75
CA ASN A 270 17.76 -20.53 27.88
C ASN A 270 17.90 -19.89 26.49
#